data_AF-A0A838MZV2-F1
#
_entry.id   AF-A0A838MZV2-F1
#
_cell.length_a   1.000
_cell.length_b   1.000
_cell.length_c   1.000
_cell.angle_alpha   90.00
_cell.angle_beta   90.00
_cell.angle_gamma   90.00
#
_symmetry.space_group_name_H-M   'P 1'
#
loop_
_entity.id
_entity.type
_entity.pdbx_description
1 polymer ?
#
loop_
_entity_poly.entity_id
_entity_poly.type
_entity_poly.pdbx_seq_one_letter_code
_entity_poly.pdbx_strand_id
1 'polypeptide(L)' 'STAAFAAREESRRTGTPIRVVKVLKSETQVVAGTNFRLRIAAQRNGASTETAEALVFRDLGGKRHLTSWRWIKD' A
#
# COMPACT_ATOMS: atom_id res chain seq x y z
N SER A 1 1.56 2.97 9.94
CA SER A 1 0.31 3.28 9.20
C SER A 1 -0.03 2.15 8.22
N THR A 2 -1.25 2.12 7.67
CA THR A 2 -1.65 1.12 6.64
C THR A 2 -0.79 1.22 5.38
N ALA A 3 -0.43 2.44 4.95
CA ALA A 3 0.48 2.66 3.83
C ALA A 3 1.89 2.09 4.07
N ALA A 4 2.45 2.29 5.27
CA ALA A 4 3.77 1.72 5.61
C ALA A 4 3.74 0.18 5.63
N PHE A 5 2.65 -0.41 6.10
CA PHE A 5 2.45 -1.86 6.03
C PHE A 5 2.43 -2.34 4.56
N ALA A 6 1.64 -1.68 3.70
CA ALA A 6 1.56 -2.03 2.28
C ALA A 6 2.93 -1.97 1.59
N ALA A 7 3.67 -0.87 1.76
CA ALA A 7 5.00 -0.72 1.18
C ALA A 7 5.99 -1.77 1.68
N ARG A 8 5.97 -2.09 2.98
CA ARG A 8 6.83 -3.13 3.56
C ARG A 8 6.53 -4.52 2.98
N GLU A 9 5.25 -4.88 2.87
CA GLU A 9 4.87 -6.18 2.30
C GLU A 9 5.22 -6.26 0.82
N GLU A 10 5.05 -5.18 0.06
CA GLU A 10 5.45 -5.16 -1.35
C GLU A 10 6.97 -5.22 -1.51
N SER A 11 7.73 -4.49 -0.69
CA SER A 11 9.19 -4.60 -0.67
C SER A 11 9.66 -6.02 -0.38
N ARG A 12 9.00 -6.70 0.56
CA ARG A 12 9.29 -8.09 0.88
C ARG A 12 8.97 -9.04 -0.29
N ARG A 13 7.87 -8.81 -1.01
CA ARG A 13 7.45 -9.61 -2.17
C ARG A 13 8.38 -9.46 -3.38
N THR A 14 8.84 -8.24 -3.62
CA THR A 14 9.60 -7.88 -4.84
C THR A 14 11.12 -7.82 -4.62
N GLY A 15 11.58 -7.91 -3.38
CA GLY A 15 12.98 -7.67 -3.03
C GLY A 15 13.43 -6.22 -3.23
N THR A 16 12.49 -5.30 -3.48
CA THR A 16 12.79 -3.92 -3.85
C THR A 16 12.44 -2.96 -2.72
N PRO A 17 13.40 -2.21 -2.16
CA PRO A 17 13.12 -1.13 -1.20
C PRO A 17 12.07 -0.12 -1.70
N ILE A 18 10.99 0.04 -0.93
CA ILE A 18 9.92 1.00 -1.18
C ILE A 18 9.78 1.90 0.04
N ARG A 19 9.91 3.21 -0.17
CA ARG A 19 9.70 4.22 0.85
C ARG A 19 8.42 4.99 0.56
N VAL A 20 7.49 5.02 1.51
CA VAL A 20 6.31 5.89 1.45
C VAL A 20 6.73 7.33 1.71
N VAL A 21 6.40 8.23 0.79
CA VAL A 21 6.62 9.68 0.94
C VAL A 21 5.38 10.33 1.55
N LYS A 22 4.20 10.09 0.96
CA LYS A 22 2.91 10.59 1.48
C LYS A 22 1.75 9.73 1.02
N VAL A 23 0.67 9.74 1.81
CA VAL A 23 -0.63 9.20 1.38
C VAL A 23 -1.38 10.30 0.63
N LEU A 24 -1.74 10.04 -0.62
CA LEU A 24 -2.48 10.97 -1.48
C LEU A 24 -4.00 10.83 -1.29
N LYS A 25 -4.48 9.59 -1.17
CA LYS A 25 -5.88 9.26 -0.96
C LYS A 25 -6.00 8.01 -0.10
N SER A 26 -7.04 7.96 0.74
CA SER A 26 -7.37 6.78 1.53
C SER A 26 -8.89 6.64 1.57
N GLU A 27 -9.38 5.48 1.17
CA GLU A 27 -10.79 5.10 1.26
C GLU A 27 -10.94 3.83 2.08
N THR A 28 -12.05 3.74 2.82
CA THR A 28 -12.38 2.57 3.63
C THR A 28 -13.68 1.97 3.14
N GLN A 29 -13.72 0.64 3.03
CA GLN A 29 -14.91 -0.12 2.71
C GLN A 29 -15.08 -1.26 3.72
N VAL A 30 -16.23 -1.29 4.41
CA VAL A 30 -16.57 -2.37 5.34
C VAL A 30 -17.12 -3.56 4.56
N VAL A 31 -16.67 -4.75 4.92
CA VAL A 31 -17.10 -6.07 4.39
C VAL A 31 -17.14 -7.05 5.59
N ALA A 32 -16.90 -8.35 5.40
CA ALA A 32 -16.51 -9.26 6.49
C ALA A 32 -15.07 -8.97 6.99
N GLY A 33 -14.83 -7.72 7.39
CA GLY A 33 -13.52 -7.11 7.61
C GLY A 33 -13.49 -5.67 7.10
N THR A 34 -12.32 -5.15 6.77
CA THR A 34 -12.16 -3.78 6.26
C THR A 34 -11.16 -3.76 5.11
N ASN A 35 -11.59 -3.25 3.95
CA ASN A 35 -10.69 -2.90 2.86
C ASN A 35 -10.23 -1.44 3.00
N PHE A 36 -8.93 -1.21 2.91
CA PHE A 36 -8.30 0.10 2.80
C PHE A 36 -7.74 0.24 1.38
N ARG A 37 -8.32 1.15 0.60
CA ARG A 37 -7.84 1.50 -0.74
C ARG A 37 -7.00 2.76 -0.64
N LEU A 38 -5.73 2.67 -0.99
CA LEU A 38 -4.76 3.73 -0.82
C LEU A 38 -4.21 4.17 -2.17
N ARG A 39 -4.06 5.49 -2.35
CA ARG A 39 -3.18 6.08 -3.36
C ARG A 39 -2.01 6.73 -2.64
N ILE A 40 -0.79 6.36 -3.00
CA ILE A 40 0.43 6.63 -2.23
C ILE A 40 1.47 7.21 -3.17
N ALA A 41 2.16 8.27 -2.74
CA ALA A 41 3.41 8.70 -3.36
C ALA A 41 4.56 7.94 -2.69
N ALA A 42 5.38 7.23 -3.47
CA ALA A 42 6.43 6.37 -2.97
C ALA A 42 7.67 6.38 -3.88
N GLN A 43 8.82 6.05 -3.30
CA GLN A 43 10.08 5.91 -4.03
C GLN A 43 10.48 4.44 -4.06
N ARG A 44 10.93 3.97 -5.23
CA ARG A 44 11.54 2.64 -5.40
C ARG A 44 13.06 2.79 -5.45
N ASN A 45 13.80 2.07 -4.61
CA ASN A 45 15.27 2.14 -4.56
C ASN A 45 15.84 3.56 -4.41
N GLY A 46 15.11 4.46 -3.75
CA GLY A 46 15.53 5.87 -3.61
C GLY A 46 15.44 6.70 -4.90
N ALA A 47 14.79 6.18 -5.95
CA ALA A 47 14.54 6.90 -7.20
C ALA A 47 13.50 8.03 -7.01
N SER A 48 13.10 8.63 -8.14
CA SER A 48 12.03 9.62 -8.20
C SER A 48 10.74 9.13 -7.53
N THR A 49 9.97 10.09 -7.01
CA THR A 49 8.67 9.78 -6.38
C THR A 49 7.66 9.42 -7.46
N GLU A 50 7.11 8.22 -7.38
CA GLU A 50 6.07 7.69 -8.26
C GLU A 50 4.76 7.50 -7.47
N THR A 51 3.64 7.37 -8.17
CA THR A 51 2.35 7.04 -7.55
C THR A 51 2.11 5.53 -7.58
N ALA A 52 1.61 4.99 -6.47
CA ALA A 52 1.16 3.62 -6.36
C ALA A 52 -0.26 3.54 -5.79
N GLU A 53 -1.00 2.52 -6.20
CA GLU A 53 -2.23 2.10 -5.58
C GLU A 53 -2.01 0.82 -4.79
N ALA A 54 -2.58 0.76 -3.58
CA ALA A 54 -2.52 -0.41 -2.72
C ALA A 54 -3.89 -0.73 -2.15
N LEU A 55 -4.22 -2.02 -2.11
CA LEU A 55 -5.37 -2.56 -1.39
C LEU A 55 -4.88 -3.38 -0.20
N VAL A 56 -5.24 -2.94 1.00
CA VAL A 56 -4.97 -3.68 2.24
C VAL A 56 -6.29 -4.17 2.83
N PHE A 57 -6.44 -5.48 2.98
CA PHE A 57 -7.53 -6.07 3.73
C PHE A 57 -7.13 -6.25 5.20
N ARG A 58 -8.02 -5.87 6.12
CA ARG A 58 -7.93 -6.21 7.54
C ARG A 58 -9.07 -7.16 7.87
N ASP A 59 -8.73 -8.36 8.35
CA ASP A 59 -9.72 -9.34 8.78
C ASP A 59 -10.40 -8.92 10.10
N LEU A 60 -11.39 -9.70 10.53
CA LEU A 60 -12.11 -9.47 11.78
C LEU A 60 -11.21 -9.63 13.03
N GLY A 61 -10.10 -10.36 12.92
CA GLY A 61 -9.08 -10.50 13.97
C GLY A 61 -8.06 -9.37 14.00
N GLY A 62 -8.16 -8.39 13.10
CA GLY A 62 -7.26 -7.24 13.01
C GLY A 62 -5.97 -7.49 12.22
N LYS A 63 -5.77 -8.69 11.66
CA LYS A 63 -4.61 -9.01 10.83
C LYS A 63 -4.75 -8.33 9.48
N ARG A 64 -3.65 -7.74 9.00
CA ARG A 64 -3.60 -7.03 7.72
C ARG A 64 -2.96 -7.89 6.64
N HIS A 65 -3.47 -7.77 5.43
CA HIS A 65 -3.03 -8.47 4.24
C HIS A 65 -2.90 -7.46 3.10
N LEU A 66 -1.73 -7.41 2.46
CA LEU A 66 -1.60 -6.68 1.20
C LEU A 66 -2.26 -7.51 0.10
N THR A 67 -3.43 -7.09 -0.34
CA THR A 67 -4.19 -7.79 -1.38
C THR A 67 -3.64 -7.45 -2.77
N SER A 68 -3.33 -6.17 -3.00
CA SER A 68 -2.70 -5.74 -4.25
C SER A 68 -1.80 -4.52 -4.06
N TRP A 69 -0.80 -4.43 -4.92
CA TRP A 69 0.04 -3.25 -5.12
C TRP A 69 0.22 -3.04 -6.62
N ARG A 70 0.10 -1.79 -7.08
CA ARG A 70 0.34 -1.43 -8.48
C ARG A 70 0.94 -0.04 -8.57
N TRP A 71 2.06 0.08 -9.27
CA TRP A 71 2.60 1.37 -9.69
C TRP A 71 1.74 1.94 -10.82
N ILE A 72 1.36 3.20 -10.69
CA ILE A 72 0.60 3.92 -11.70
C ILE A 72 1.62 4.54 -12.65
N LYS A 73 1.66 4.02 -13.87
CA LYS A 73 2.31 4.71 -14.98
C LYS A 73 1.37 5.79 -15.45
N ASP A 74 1.89 7.00 -15.63
CA ASP A 74 1.23 8.00 -16.45
C ASP A 74 1.08 7.48 -17.89
#